data_AF-I7K070-F1
#
_entry.id   AF-I7K070-F1
#
_cell.length_a   1.000
_cell.length_b   1.000
_cell.length_c   1.000
_cell.angle_alpha   90.00
_cell.angle_beta   90.00
_cell.angle_gamma   90.00
#
_symmetry.space_group_name_H-M   'P 1'
#
loop_
_entity.id
_entity.type
_entity.pdbx_description
1 polymer ?
#
loop_
_entity_poly.entity_id
_entity_poly.type
_entity_poly.pdbx_seq_one_letter_code
_entity_poly.pdbx_strand_id
1 'polypeptide(L)'
;MAKDDYFVLVYKLLEILYAMLKKGKVITDDELKELSDGLPQEYWEYILKSLDKEGYITGIVPIYSLNGNSIKIINLQITPKGIEYLQDNSKMKKAKEAVKHLPQWLALITKFA
;
A
#
# COMPACT_ATOMS: atom_id res chain seq x y z
N MET A 1 11.08 12.36 -4.74
CA MET A 1 10.41 11.96 -3.48
C MET A 1 11.24 10.83 -2.87
N ALA A 2 11.38 10.78 -1.55
CA ALA A 2 12.20 9.77 -0.89
C ALA A 2 11.51 8.39 -0.93
N LYS A 3 12.27 7.29 -0.72
CA LYS A 3 11.74 5.91 -0.79
C LYS A 3 10.66 5.64 0.26
N ASP A 4 10.80 6.26 1.41
CA ASP A 4 9.99 6.21 2.63
C ASP A 4 8.95 7.34 2.72
N ASP A 5 8.87 8.22 1.70
CA ASP A 5 7.84 9.24 1.62
C ASP A 5 6.43 8.61 1.60
N TYR A 6 5.51 9.20 2.34
CA TYR A 6 4.14 8.72 2.50
C TYR A 6 3.47 8.41 1.15
N PHE A 7 3.52 9.34 0.19
CA PHE A 7 2.86 9.16 -1.10
C PHE A 7 3.57 8.14 -1.98
N VAL A 8 4.88 7.94 -1.81
CA VAL A 8 5.62 6.87 -2.49
C VAL A 8 5.18 5.50 -1.99
N LEU A 9 5.01 5.33 -0.68
CA LEU A 9 4.54 4.08 -0.09
C LEU A 9 3.08 3.80 -0.45
N VAL A 10 2.21 4.81 -0.38
CA VAL A 10 0.81 4.70 -0.81
C VAL A 10 0.72 4.31 -2.28
N TYR A 11 1.49 4.95 -3.17
CA TYR A 11 1.51 4.60 -4.59
C TYR A 11 1.87 3.12 -4.80
N LYS A 12 2.96 2.65 -4.18
CA LYS A 12 3.42 1.27 -4.33
C LYS A 12 2.36 0.27 -3.87
N LEU A 13 1.75 0.51 -2.71
CA LEU A 13 0.71 -0.35 -2.17
C LEU A 13 -0.50 -0.41 -3.10
N LEU A 14 -1.04 0.74 -3.49
CA LEU A 14 -2.23 0.80 -4.34
C LEU A 14 -1.98 0.19 -5.72
N GLU A 15 -0.81 0.42 -6.32
CA GLU A 15 -0.44 -0.18 -7.61
C GLU A 15 -0.37 -1.71 -7.54
N ILE A 16 0.23 -2.26 -6.48
CA ILE A 16 0.30 -3.72 -6.28
C ILE A 16 -1.11 -4.30 -6.04
N LEU A 17 -1.91 -3.69 -5.18
CA LEU A 17 -3.28 -4.14 -4.91
C LEU A 17 -4.11 -4.11 -6.20
N TYR A 18 -3.95 -3.10 -7.04
CA TYR A 18 -4.64 -3.02 -8.32
C TYR A 18 -4.16 -4.06 -9.33
N ALA A 19 -2.85 -4.31 -9.41
CA ALA A 19 -2.30 -5.38 -10.24
C ALA A 19 -2.83 -6.76 -9.83
N MET A 20 -2.88 -7.03 -8.52
CA MET A 20 -3.40 -8.28 -7.95
C MET A 20 -4.91 -8.45 -8.17
N LEU A 21 -5.68 -7.38 -7.98
CA LEU A 21 -7.12 -7.37 -8.23
C LEU A 21 -7.45 -7.76 -9.68
N LYS A 22 -6.73 -7.22 -10.66
CA LYS A 22 -6.91 -7.58 -12.09
C LYS A 22 -6.66 -9.06 -12.39
N LYS A 23 -5.93 -9.76 -11.52
CA LYS A 23 -5.60 -11.19 -11.65
C LYS A 23 -6.45 -12.09 -10.74
N GLY A 24 -7.36 -11.53 -9.95
CA GLY A 24 -8.13 -12.27 -8.95
C GLY A 24 -7.28 -12.87 -7.83
N LYS A 25 -6.13 -12.23 -7.50
CA LYS A 25 -5.25 -12.65 -6.41
C LYS A 25 -5.39 -11.71 -5.20
N VAL A 26 -5.06 -12.23 -4.01
CA VAL A 26 -4.99 -11.46 -2.76
C VAL A 26 -3.53 -11.38 -2.33
N ILE A 27 -3.12 -10.20 -1.87
CA ILE A 27 -1.76 -10.00 -1.35
C ILE A 27 -1.56 -10.78 -0.04
N THR A 28 -0.40 -11.39 0.10
CA THR A 28 -0.02 -12.15 1.29
C THR A 28 0.66 -11.27 2.34
N ASP A 29 0.72 -11.74 3.58
CA ASP A 29 1.40 -11.03 4.67
C ASP A 29 2.91 -10.85 4.40
N ASP A 30 3.55 -11.83 3.75
CA ASP A 30 4.98 -11.73 3.44
C ASP A 30 5.25 -10.72 2.32
N GLU A 31 4.38 -10.63 1.31
CA GLU A 31 4.44 -9.57 0.29
C GLU A 31 4.19 -8.18 0.88
N LEU A 32 3.31 -8.07 1.88
CA LEU A 32 3.12 -6.83 2.64
C LEU A 32 4.35 -6.47 3.48
N LYS A 33 5.02 -7.45 4.09
CA LYS A 33 6.27 -7.23 4.80
C LYS A 33 7.38 -6.71 3.88
N GLU A 34 7.49 -7.24 2.65
CA GLU A 34 8.43 -6.73 1.65
C GLU A 34 8.21 -5.24 1.35
N LEU A 35 6.95 -4.78 1.34
CA LEU A 35 6.60 -3.37 1.15
C LEU A 35 6.95 -2.48 2.35
N SER A 36 6.83 -3.02 3.56
CA SER A 36 7.12 -2.29 4.80
C SER A 36 8.57 -2.43 5.29
N ASP A 37 9.41 -3.17 4.56
CA ASP A 37 10.79 -3.45 4.99
C ASP A 37 11.60 -2.17 5.24
N GLY A 38 12.23 -2.09 6.41
CA GLY A 38 12.98 -0.93 6.88
C GLY A 38 12.14 0.27 7.35
N LEU A 39 10.81 0.18 7.40
CA LEU A 39 9.95 1.23 7.96
C LEU A 39 9.64 1.00 9.43
N PRO A 40 9.49 2.06 10.24
CA PRO A 40 8.88 1.94 11.57
C PRO A 40 7.48 1.34 11.47
N GLN A 41 7.18 0.33 12.28
CA GLN A 41 5.88 -0.35 12.27
C GLN A 41 4.71 0.63 12.44
N GLU A 42 4.82 1.56 13.38
CA GLU A 42 3.77 2.56 13.65
C GLU A 42 3.46 3.42 12.42
N TYR A 43 4.48 3.74 11.60
CA TYR A 43 4.30 4.54 10.39
C TYR A 43 3.60 3.73 9.29
N TRP A 44 3.97 2.46 9.13
CA TRP A 44 3.27 1.56 8.20
C TRP A 44 1.81 1.35 8.59
N GLU A 45 1.54 1.10 9.87
CA GLU A 45 0.18 0.99 10.38
C GLU A 45 -0.62 2.29 10.22
N TYR A 46 0.02 3.45 10.42
CA TYR A 46 -0.61 4.75 10.19
C TYR A 46 -1.05 4.91 8.74
N ILE A 47 -0.22 4.52 7.76
CA ILE A 47 -0.57 4.55 6.35
C ILE A 47 -1.79 3.67 6.08
N LEU A 48 -1.77 2.41 6.54
CA LEU A 48 -2.86 1.47 6.31
C LEU A 48 -4.18 1.93 6.96
N LYS A 49 -4.14 2.36 8.23
CA LYS A 49 -5.30 2.92 8.94
C LYS A 49 -5.87 4.15 8.22
N SER A 50 -5.01 5.02 7.71
CA SER A 50 -5.43 6.24 7.01
C SER A 50 -6.10 5.93 5.68
N LEU A 51 -5.53 5.01 4.90
CA LEU A 51 -6.10 4.61 3.61
C LEU A 51 -7.44 3.90 3.77
N ASP A 52 -7.58 3.05 4.79
CA ASP A 52 -8.84 2.35 5.08
C ASP A 52 -9.91 3.33 5.57
N LYS A 53 -9.56 4.22 6.51
CA LYS A 53 -10.46 5.28 7.01
C LYS A 53 -10.98 6.20 5.89
N GLU A 54 -10.11 6.55 4.95
CA GLU A 54 -10.47 7.37 3.79
C GLU A 54 -11.16 6.56 2.68
N GLY A 55 -11.27 5.24 2.82
CA GLY A 55 -11.95 4.35 1.88
C GLY A 55 -11.18 4.09 0.59
N TYR A 56 -9.86 4.28 0.56
CA TYR A 56 -9.01 3.93 -0.58
C TYR A 56 -8.68 2.43 -0.64
N ILE A 57 -8.64 1.79 0.53
CA ILE A 57 -8.50 0.33 0.68
C ILE A 57 -9.55 -0.17 1.67
N THR A 58 -9.72 -1.48 1.72
CA THR A 58 -10.50 -2.19 2.75
C THR A 58 -9.69 -3.34 3.32
N GLY A 59 -10.09 -3.82 4.50
CA GLY A 59 -9.52 -5.02 5.11
C GLY A 59 -8.58 -4.72 6.27
N ILE A 60 -8.57 -3.49 6.78
CA ILE A 60 -7.86 -3.13 8.00
C ILE A 60 -8.84 -3.20 9.18
N VAL A 61 -8.56 -4.08 10.14
CA VAL A 61 -9.35 -4.23 11.37
C VAL A 61 -8.50 -3.71 12.54
N PRO A 62 -8.89 -2.60 13.19
CA PRO A 62 -8.17 -2.11 14.36
C PRO A 62 -8.30 -3.11 15.52
N ILE A 63 -7.18 -3.40 16.18
CA ILE A 63 -7.14 -4.20 17.40
C ILE A 63 -6.73 -3.28 18.55
N TYR A 64 -7.58 -3.22 19.57
CA TYR A 64 -7.32 -2.50 20.80
C TYR A 64 -6.83 -3.50 21.84
N SER A 65 -5.63 -3.28 22.36
CA SER A 65 -5.04 -4.09 23.43
C SER A 65 -4.54 -3.20 24.57
N LEU A 66 -4.35 -3.80 25.75
CA LEU A 66 -3.76 -3.10 26.91
C LEU A 66 -2.37 -2.52 26.62
N ASN A 67 -1.65 -3.10 25.63
CA ASN A 67 -0.30 -2.71 25.26
C ASN A 67 -0.25 -1.79 24.02
N GLY A 68 -1.40 -1.31 23.54
CA GLY A 68 -1.49 -0.39 22.41
C GLY A 68 -2.46 -0.80 21.31
N ASN A 69 -2.51 0.01 20.26
CA ASN A 69 -3.43 -0.14 19.13
C ASN A 69 -2.69 -0.70 17.91
N SER A 70 -2.99 -1.94 17.54
CA SER A 70 -2.44 -2.59 16.33
C SER A 70 -3.52 -2.75 15.26
N ILE A 71 -3.17 -3.41 14.15
CA ILE A 71 -4.12 -3.79 13.10
C ILE A 71 -4.04 -5.29 12.83
N LYS A 72 -5.16 -5.84 12.39
CA LYS A 72 -5.23 -7.10 11.68
C LYS A 72 -5.65 -6.83 10.25
N ILE A 73 -4.99 -7.52 9.33
CA ILE A 73 -5.27 -7.43 7.90
C ILE A 73 -6.13 -8.63 7.52
N ILE A 74 -7.28 -8.38 6.88
CA ILE A 74 -8.22 -9.40 6.43
C ILE A 74 -8.71 -9.03 5.03
N ASN A 75 -8.37 -9.85 4.04
CA ASN A 75 -8.77 -9.63 2.63
C ASN A 75 -8.46 -8.20 2.15
N LEU A 76 -7.20 -7.78 2.30
CA LEU A 76 -6.77 -6.44 1.90
C LEU A 76 -7.03 -6.22 0.41
N GLN A 77 -7.76 -5.16 0.09
CA GLN A 77 -8.16 -4.87 -1.28
C GLN A 77 -8.23 -3.36 -1.54
N ILE A 78 -7.90 -2.96 -2.76
CA ILE A 78 -8.11 -1.58 -3.23
C ILE A 78 -9.59 -1.35 -3.59
N THR A 79 -10.11 -0.17 -3.32
CA THR A 79 -11.49 0.23 -3.69
C THR A 79 -11.51 0.99 -5.02
N PRO A 80 -12.70 1.22 -5.63
CA PRO A 80 -12.82 2.12 -6.78
C PRO A 80 -12.27 3.53 -6.49
N LYS A 81 -12.49 4.06 -5.28
CA LYS A 81 -11.94 5.36 -4.84
C LYS A 81 -10.40 5.32 -4.77
N GLY A 82 -9.83 4.20 -4.32
CA GLY A 82 -8.38 3.97 -4.33
C GLY A 82 -7.80 3.94 -5.74
N ILE A 83 -8.50 3.32 -6.69
CA ILE A 83 -8.09 3.26 -8.10
C ILE A 83 -8.13 4.66 -8.73
N GLU A 84 -9.20 5.42 -8.53
CA GLU A 84 -9.31 6.81 -9.01
C GLU A 84 -8.18 7.67 -8.43
N TYR A 85 -7.93 7.56 -7.12
CA TYR A 85 -6.83 8.27 -6.46
C TYR A 85 -5.47 7.89 -7.07
N LEU A 86 -5.22 6.59 -7.29
CA LEU A 86 -4.00 6.09 -7.92
C LEU A 86 -3.78 6.65 -9.32
N GLN A 87 -4.84 6.75 -10.13
CA GLN A 87 -4.75 7.13 -11.54
C GLN A 87 -4.74 8.65 -11.78
N ASP A 88 -5.58 9.39 -11.05
CA ASP A 88 -5.87 10.79 -11.37
C ASP A 88 -5.26 11.80 -10.40
N ASN A 89 -4.69 11.36 -9.26
CA ASN A 89 -4.08 12.27 -8.30
C ASN A 89 -2.67 12.75 -8.72
N SER A 90 -2.42 14.06 -8.62
CA SER A 90 -1.12 14.66 -8.98
C SER A 90 0.05 14.19 -8.11
N LYS A 91 -0.19 13.86 -6.83
CA LYS A 91 0.85 13.29 -5.95
C LYS A 91 1.17 11.85 -6.32
N MET A 92 0.16 11.05 -6.70
CA MET A 92 0.38 9.69 -7.21
C MET A 92 1.19 9.69 -8.49
N LYS A 93 0.92 10.63 -9.41
CA LYS A 93 1.75 10.84 -10.61
C LYS A 93 3.21 11.14 -10.26
N LYS A 94 3.47 12.04 -9.28
CA LYS A 94 4.83 12.32 -8.82
C LYS A 94 5.50 11.12 -8.14
N ALA A 95 4.75 10.36 -7.35
CA ALA A 95 5.23 9.16 -6.69
C ALA A 95 5.63 8.07 -7.71
N LYS A 96 4.81 7.85 -8.74
CA LYS A 96 5.12 6.98 -9.89
C LYS A 96 6.44 7.37 -10.54
N GLU A 97 6.60 8.65 -10.85
CA GLU A 97 7.82 9.19 -11.46
C GLU A 97 9.06 8.98 -10.58
N ALA A 98 8.90 9.02 -9.25
CA ALA A 98 9.99 8.77 -8.31
C ALA A 98 10.44 7.31 -8.26
N VAL A 99 9.57 6.35 -8.62
CA VAL A 99 9.87 4.91 -8.49
C VAL A 99 10.08 4.18 -9.82
N LYS A 100 9.60 4.72 -10.95
CA LYS A 100 9.57 4.03 -12.26
C LYS A 100 10.92 3.52 -12.80
N HIS A 101 12.03 4.07 -12.32
CA HIS A 101 13.38 3.65 -12.73
C HIS A 101 14.15 2.90 -11.64
N LEU A 102 13.54 2.67 -10.47
CA LEU A 102 14.19 1.96 -9.38
C LEU A 102 14.17 0.45 -9.67
N PRO A 103 15.35 -0.21 -9.82
CA PRO A 103 15.39 -1.63 -10.16
C PRO A 103 14.65 -2.51 -9.16
N GLN A 104 14.78 -2.21 -7.86
CA GLN A 104 14.07 -2.90 -6.79
C GLN A 104 12.54 -2.79 -6.92
N TRP A 105 12.03 -1.64 -7.38
CA TRP A 105 10.60 -1.45 -7.59
C TRP A 105 10.13 -2.23 -8.82
N LEU A 106 10.88 -2.15 -9.93
CA LEU A 106 10.57 -2.88 -11.15
C LEU A 106 10.55 -4.40 -10.91
N ALA A 107 11.53 -4.91 -10.17
CA ALA A 107 11.58 -6.33 -9.78
C ALA A 107 10.36 -6.71 -8.93
N LEU A 108 9.99 -5.88 -7.96
CA LEU A 108 8.84 -6.12 -7.10
C LEU A 108 7.53 -6.10 -7.90
N ILE A 109 7.23 -5.01 -8.61
CA ILE A 109 5.95 -4.88 -9.33
C ILE A 109 5.79 -5.94 -10.42
N THR A 110 6.87 -6.43 -11.02
CA THR A 110 6.80 -7.52 -12.01
C THR A 110 6.37 -8.86 -11.40
N LYS A 111 6.60 -9.10 -10.09
CA LYS A 111 6.03 -10.27 -9.40
C LYS A 111 4.49 -10.22 -9.40
N PHE A 112 3.93 -9.01 -9.38
CA PHE A 112 2.49 -8.75 -9.27
C PHE A 112 1.81 -8.44 -10.61
N ALA A 113 2.52 -7.84 -11.58
CA ALA A 113 2.06 -7.44 -12.92
C ALA A 113 1.91 -8.63 -13.87
#